data_AF-A0A816CZY3-F1
#
_entry.id   AF-A0A816CZY3-F1
#
_cell.length_a   1.000
_cell.length_b   1.000
_cell.length_c   1.000
_cell.angle_alpha   90.00
_cell.angle_beta   90.00
_cell.angle_gamma   90.00
#
_symmetry.space_group_name_H-M   'P 1'
#
loop_
_entity.id
_entity.type
_entity.pdbx_description
1 polymer ?
#
loop_
_entity_poly.entity_id
_entity_poly.type
_entity_poly.pdbx_seq_one_letter_code
_entity_poly.pdbx_strand_id
1 'polypeptide(L)'
;MPADQTPVTITIVAHNYLIYAVQLGDRVPVTDIFRTVSLRINSKTRNVRSVYHTFIDVIHSTNFDQSITMSSTQLLQSILEQAKNLVKQIEDLRNDNQIIKKENAQLKQDNTTLKQDNTILKQENLLLKQNNDQMIIKN
;
A
#
# COMPACT_ATOMS: atom_id res chain seq x y z
N MET A 1 20.33 34.01 6.99
CA MET A 1 20.73 35.44 6.94
C MET A 1 21.22 35.87 8.31
N PRO A 2 22.17 36.81 8.40
CA PRO A 2 22.43 37.54 9.65
C PRO A 2 21.17 38.28 10.10
N ALA A 3 20.95 38.41 11.41
CA ALA A 3 19.68 38.91 11.97
C ALA A 3 19.35 40.37 11.61
N ASP A 4 20.35 41.20 11.34
CA ASP A 4 20.21 42.66 11.19
C ASP A 4 20.25 43.15 9.74
N GLN A 5 20.00 42.28 8.77
CA GLN A 5 20.06 42.62 7.36
C GLN A 5 18.72 42.36 6.66
N THR A 6 18.42 43.18 5.65
CA THR A 6 17.27 42.97 4.77
C THR A 6 17.57 41.89 3.74
N PRO A 7 16.60 41.01 3.42
CA PRO A 7 16.80 39.96 2.42
C PRO A 7 17.23 40.50 1.06
N VAL A 8 18.23 39.85 0.46
CA VAL A 8 18.68 40.16 -0.89
C VAL A 8 17.64 39.68 -1.90
N THR A 9 17.25 40.57 -2.81
CA THR A 9 16.39 40.23 -3.95
C THR A 9 17.23 39.71 -5.10
N ILE A 10 16.80 38.61 -5.71
CA ILE A 10 17.44 38.00 -6.87
C ILE A 10 16.47 38.07 -8.06
N THR A 11 16.98 38.38 -9.25
CA THR A 11 16.19 38.38 -10.48
C THR A 11 16.09 36.96 -11.03
N ILE A 12 14.87 36.52 -11.30
CA ILE A 12 14.55 35.20 -11.84
C ILE A 12 13.84 35.39 -13.19
N VAL A 13 14.22 34.58 -14.18
CA VAL A 13 13.63 34.59 -15.52
C VAL A 13 12.99 33.22 -15.75
N ALA A 14 11.69 33.23 -16.07
CA ALA A 14 10.93 32.03 -16.41
C ALA A 14 10.62 32.01 -17.90
N HIS A 15 10.60 30.80 -18.48
CA HIS A 15 10.32 30.58 -19.89
C HIS A 15 9.15 29.60 -20.09
N ASN A 16 8.44 29.74 -21.21
CA ASN A 16 7.41 28.81 -21.69
C ASN A 16 6.32 28.51 -20.64
N TYR A 17 6.17 27.25 -20.27
CA TYR A 17 5.12 26.75 -19.37
C TYR A 17 5.29 27.19 -17.91
N LEU A 18 6.45 27.76 -17.55
CA LEU A 18 6.71 28.30 -16.21
C LEU A 18 6.19 29.73 -16.05
N ILE A 19 5.83 30.37 -17.16
CA ILE A 19 5.18 31.69 -17.12
C ILE A 19 3.81 31.49 -16.46
N TYR A 20 3.55 32.25 -15.39
CA TYR A 20 2.37 32.14 -14.50
C TYR A 20 2.32 30.92 -13.56
N ALA A 21 3.41 30.15 -13.42
CA ALA A 21 3.42 29.02 -12.48
C ALA A 21 3.36 29.42 -11.00
N VAL A 22 3.69 30.67 -10.67
CA VAL A 22 3.83 31.17 -9.29
C VAL A 22 3.06 32.47 -9.11
N GLN A 23 2.36 32.62 -7.98
CA GLN A 23 1.65 33.85 -7.61
C GLN A 23 2.46 34.69 -6.62
N LEU A 24 2.07 35.95 -6.45
CA LEU A 24 2.71 36.84 -5.49
C LEU A 24 2.51 36.34 -4.06
N GLY A 25 3.60 36.24 -3.31
CA GLY A 25 3.58 35.79 -1.91
C GLY A 25 3.85 34.30 -1.72
N ASP A 26 3.89 33.52 -2.80
CA ASP A 26 4.18 32.09 -2.73
C ASP A 26 5.63 31.83 -2.29
N ARG A 27 5.80 30.78 -1.49
CA ARG A 27 7.12 30.24 -1.14
C ARG A 27 7.38 29.02 -2.00
N VAL A 28 8.25 29.17 -3.00
CA VAL A 28 8.46 28.15 -4.03
C VAL A 28 9.92 27.74 -4.05
N PRO A 29 10.26 26.46 -3.85
CA PRO A 29 11.58 25.95 -4.19
C PRO A 29 11.74 25.90 -5.71
N VAL A 30 12.89 26.41 -6.18
CA VAL A 30 13.17 26.56 -7.60
C VAL A 30 14.49 25.86 -7.95
N THR A 31 14.52 25.14 -9.08
CA THR A 31 15.68 24.41 -9.61
C THR A 31 16.07 24.99 -10.95
N ASP A 32 17.27 25.57 -10.98
CA ASP A 32 17.60 26.57 -12.00
C ASP A 32 19.07 26.55 -12.42
N ILE A 33 19.37 27.30 -13.48
CA ILE A 33 20.75 27.57 -13.92
C ILE A 33 21.15 28.99 -13.51
N PHE A 34 22.26 29.12 -12.80
CA PHE A 34 22.85 30.43 -12.49
C PHE A 34 23.52 31.01 -13.76
N ARG A 35 23.00 32.13 -14.26
CA ARG A 35 23.47 32.75 -15.50
C ARG A 35 23.98 34.17 -15.28
N THR A 36 24.82 34.59 -16.22
CA THR A 36 25.42 35.92 -16.21
C THR A 36 25.38 36.53 -17.60
N VAL A 37 25.12 37.84 -17.67
CA VAL A 37 25.12 38.63 -18.91
C VAL A 37 25.88 39.93 -18.72
N SER A 38 26.66 40.26 -19.74
CA SER A 38 27.49 41.45 -19.73
C SER A 38 26.64 42.70 -20.01
N LEU A 39 26.77 43.74 -19.21
CA LEU A 39 26.01 44.98 -19.39
C LEU A 39 26.81 46.01 -20.20
N ARG A 40 26.20 46.61 -21.23
CA ARG A 40 26.81 47.74 -21.94
C ARG A 40 26.87 48.97 -21.03
N ILE A 41 27.99 49.69 -21.07
CA ILE A 41 28.15 50.95 -20.31
C ILE A 41 27.18 52.01 -20.85
N ASN A 42 27.02 52.05 -22.17
CA ASN A 42 26.12 52.94 -22.88
C ASN A 42 25.47 52.14 -24.01
N SER A 43 24.16 52.31 -24.24
CA SER A 43 23.42 51.61 -25.30
C SER A 43 23.96 51.92 -26.70
N LYS A 44 24.52 53.12 -26.90
CA LYS A 44 25.04 53.60 -28.20
C LYS A 44 26.46 53.15 -28.50
N THR A 45 27.21 52.63 -27.52
CA THR A 45 28.60 52.19 -27.71
C THR A 45 28.74 50.69 -27.46
N ARG A 46 29.80 50.06 -28.00
CA ARG A 46 30.06 48.62 -27.82
C ARG A 46 30.81 48.30 -26.52
N ASN A 47 31.18 49.30 -25.72
CA ASN A 47 31.94 49.09 -24.49
C ASN A 47 31.06 48.44 -23.41
N VAL A 48 31.58 47.39 -22.78
CA VAL A 48 30.88 46.53 -21.81
C VAL A 48 31.53 46.68 -20.43
N ARG A 49 30.73 46.56 -19.36
CA ARG A 49 31.19 46.61 -17.97
C ARG A 49 31.91 45.31 -17.59
N SER A 50 32.92 45.43 -16.72
CA SER A 50 33.60 44.27 -16.12
C SER A 50 32.73 43.54 -15.08
N VAL A 51 31.70 44.22 -14.54
CA VAL A 51 30.73 43.62 -13.61
C VAL A 51 29.51 43.20 -14.41
N TYR A 52 29.17 41.91 -14.32
CA TYR A 52 28.09 41.30 -15.08
C TYR A 52 26.81 41.29 -14.25
N HIS A 53 25.67 41.36 -14.92
CA HIS A 53 24.39 41.11 -14.28
C HIS A 53 24.18 39.60 -14.16
N THR A 54 23.76 39.16 -12.98
CA THR A 54 23.47 37.75 -12.72
C THR A 54 21.98 37.58 -12.50
N PHE A 55 21.42 36.55 -13.10
CA PHE A 55 20.04 36.15 -12.89
C PHE A 55 19.94 34.62 -12.91
N ILE A 56 18.83 34.14 -12.38
CA ILE A 56 18.54 32.72 -12.31
C ILE A 56 17.56 32.38 -13.45
N ASP A 57 17.92 31.42 -14.28
CA ASP A 57 17.09 30.92 -15.39
C ASP A 57 16.34 29.66 -14.96
N VAL A 58 15.02 29.72 -14.96
CA VAL A 58 14.19 28.69 -14.35
C VAL A 58 13.99 27.48 -15.23
N ILE A 59 14.35 26.31 -14.70
CA ILE A 59 14.04 25.01 -15.35
C ILE A 59 12.79 24.39 -14.74
N HIS A 60 12.67 24.45 -13.41
CA HIS A 60 11.60 23.78 -12.71
C HIS A 60 11.28 24.46 -11.38
N SER A 61 9.98 24.63 -11.12
CA SER A 61 9.46 25.06 -9.83
C SER A 61 8.48 24.01 -9.32
N THR A 62 8.60 23.62 -8.05
CA THR A 62 7.56 22.82 -7.38
C THR A 62 6.76 23.72 -6.45
N ASN A 63 5.44 23.55 -6.44
CA ASN A 63 4.62 24.18 -5.41
C ASN A 63 5.01 23.56 -4.06
N PHE A 64 5.38 24.40 -3.09
CA PHE A 64 5.62 23.96 -1.72
C PHE A 64 4.28 23.69 -1.05
N ASP A 65 3.58 22.67 -1.52
CA ASP A 65 2.34 22.24 -0.93
C ASP A 65 2.64 21.01 -0.08
N GLN A 66 2.81 21.21 1.23
CA GLN A 66 2.92 20.12 2.19
C GLN A 66 1.72 19.16 2.08
N SER A 67 0.57 19.60 1.56
CA SER A 67 -0.60 18.75 1.40
C SER A 67 -0.41 17.64 0.34
N ILE A 68 0.39 17.85 -0.71
CA ILE A 68 0.62 16.87 -1.78
C ILE A 68 1.55 15.75 -1.29
N THR A 69 2.59 16.09 -0.54
CA THR A 69 3.45 15.12 0.14
C THR A 69 2.67 14.34 1.19
N MET A 70 1.77 15.01 1.93
CA MET A 70 0.88 14.35 2.89
C MET A 70 -0.12 13.40 2.19
N SER A 71 -0.68 13.77 1.03
CA SER A 71 -1.62 12.93 0.26
C SER A 71 -0.99 11.61 -0.18
N SER A 72 0.25 11.66 -0.68
CA SER A 72 1.00 10.46 -1.08
C SER A 72 1.25 9.53 0.11
N THR A 73 1.58 10.10 1.29
CA THR A 73 1.74 9.32 2.52
C THR A 73 0.43 8.77 3.08
N GLN A 74 -0.68 9.49 2.94
CA GLN A 74 -2.01 9.03 3.36
C GLN A 74 -2.51 7.88 2.49
N LEU A 75 -2.26 7.92 1.18
CA LEU A 75 -2.57 6.79 0.28
C LEU A 75 -1.76 5.55 0.67
N LEU A 76 -0.46 5.70 0.93
CA LEU A 76 0.38 4.59 1.39
C LEU A 76 -0.07 4.03 2.74
N GLN A 77 -0.46 4.89 3.70
CA GLN A 77 -1.00 4.45 4.98
C GLN A 77 -2.33 3.71 4.81
N SER A 78 -3.25 4.20 3.96
CA SER A 78 -4.51 3.52 3.68
C SER A 78 -4.29 2.14 3.05
N ILE A 79 -3.38 2.03 2.08
CA ILE A 79 -3.03 0.76 1.45
C ILE A 79 -2.43 -0.22 2.48
N LEU A 80 -1.56 0.27 3.38
CA LEU A 80 -0.98 -0.54 4.44
C LEU A 80 -2.04 -1.05 5.42
N GLU A 81 -2.99 -0.19 5.81
CA GLU A 81 -4.09 -0.54 6.70
C GLU A 81 -4.99 -1.63 6.08
N GLN A 82 -5.32 -1.47 4.80
CA GLN A 82 -6.09 -2.46 4.03
C GLN A 82 -5.35 -3.80 3.93
N ALA A 83 -4.04 -3.78 3.65
CA ALA A 83 -3.23 -4.99 3.58
C ALA A 83 -3.21 -5.75 4.92
N LYS A 84 -3.10 -5.05 6.06
CA LYS A 84 -3.15 -5.67 7.39
C LYS A 84 -4.49 -6.35 7.64
N ASN A 85 -5.60 -5.71 7.27
CA ASN A 85 -6.93 -6.29 7.43
C ASN A 85 -7.13 -7.54 6.57
N LEU A 86 -6.65 -7.53 5.32
CA LEU A 86 -6.69 -8.69 4.44
C LEU A 86 -5.87 -9.87 5.00
N VAL A 87 -4.66 -9.61 5.53
CA VAL A 87 -3.83 -10.65 6.15
C VAL A 87 -4.56 -11.28 7.34
N LYS A 88 -5.19 -10.47 8.19
CA LYS A 88 -5.97 -10.97 9.32
C LYS A 88 -7.11 -11.89 8.88
N GLN A 89 -7.88 -11.50 7.86
CA GLN A 89 -8.96 -12.34 7.32
C GLN A 89 -8.46 -13.67 6.76
N ILE A 90 -7.29 -13.68 6.11
CA ILE A 90 -6.67 -14.91 5.60
C ILE A 90 -6.27 -15.85 6.74
N GLU A 91 -5.74 -15.31 7.84
CA GLU A 91 -5.38 -16.07 9.04
C GLU A 91 -6.62 -16.75 9.65
N ASP A 92 -7.72 -16.00 9.80
CA ASP A 92 -8.98 -16.50 10.35
C ASP A 92 -9.56 -17.62 9.47
N LEU A 93 -9.64 -17.41 8.15
CA LEU A 93 -10.09 -18.43 7.19
C LEU A 93 -9.20 -19.68 7.19
N ARG A 94 -7.90 -19.52 7.45
CA ARG A 94 -6.97 -20.64 7.54
C ARG A 94 -7.24 -21.49 8.78
N ASN A 95 -7.57 -20.86 9.90
CA ASN A 95 -7.94 -21.55 11.13
C ASN A 95 -9.26 -22.32 10.96
N ASP A 96 -10.28 -21.67 10.39
CA ASP A 96 -11.58 -22.31 10.12
C ASP A 96 -11.42 -23.55 9.22
N ASN A 97 -10.62 -23.45 8.16
CA ASN A 97 -10.34 -24.59 7.28
C ASN A 97 -9.61 -25.75 7.99
N GLN A 98 -8.77 -25.47 8.99
CA GLN A 98 -8.15 -26.54 9.78
C GLN A 98 -9.17 -27.24 10.67
N ILE A 99 -10.08 -26.48 11.28
CA ILE A 99 -11.15 -27.02 12.13
C ILE A 99 -12.07 -27.91 11.28
N ILE A 100 -12.57 -27.40 10.15
CA ILE A 100 -13.44 -28.14 9.23
C ILE A 100 -12.77 -29.43 8.74
N LYS A 101 -11.45 -29.41 8.47
CA LYS A 101 -10.73 -30.63 8.07
C LYS A 101 -10.67 -31.67 9.20
N LYS A 102 -10.48 -31.25 10.46
CA LYS A 102 -10.48 -32.14 11.62
C LYS A 102 -11.86 -32.75 11.85
N GLU A 103 -12.91 -31.94 11.81
CA GLU A 103 -14.30 -32.41 11.95
C GLU A 103 -14.69 -33.42 10.85
N ASN A 104 -14.29 -33.15 9.60
CA ASN A 104 -14.55 -34.09 8.51
C ASN A 104 -13.79 -35.41 8.65
N ALA A 105 -12.58 -35.40 9.22
CA ALA A 105 -11.86 -36.62 9.52
C ALA A 105 -12.58 -37.44 10.61
N GLN A 106 -13.05 -36.76 11.66
CA GLN A 106 -13.81 -37.38 12.74
C GLN A 106 -15.12 -38.00 12.23
N LEU A 107 -15.92 -37.25 11.47
CA LEU A 107 -17.18 -37.76 10.91
C LEU A 107 -16.98 -38.96 9.98
N LYS A 108 -15.87 -39.03 9.24
CA LYS A 108 -15.53 -40.21 8.45
C LYS A 108 -15.22 -41.42 9.33
N GLN A 109 -14.48 -41.23 10.41
CA GLN A 109 -14.19 -42.28 11.39
C GLN A 109 -15.49 -42.79 12.03
N ASP A 110 -16.33 -41.90 12.54
CA ASP A 110 -17.60 -42.26 13.20
C ASP A 110 -18.51 -43.06 12.25
N ASN A 111 -18.56 -42.68 10.96
CA ASN A 111 -19.30 -43.44 9.95
C ASN A 111 -18.74 -44.84 9.68
N THR A 112 -17.42 -45.04 9.79
CA THR A 112 -16.84 -46.38 9.66
C THR A 112 -17.17 -47.25 10.87
N THR A 113 -17.12 -46.70 12.07
CA THR A 113 -17.49 -47.39 13.31
C THR A 113 -18.96 -47.80 13.29
N LEU A 114 -19.87 -46.89 12.94
CA LEU A 114 -21.31 -47.20 12.84
C LEU A 114 -21.62 -48.29 11.81
N LYS A 115 -20.87 -48.35 10.70
CA LYS A 115 -21.02 -49.44 9.72
C LYS A 115 -20.56 -50.78 10.31
N GLN A 116 -19.47 -50.80 11.07
CA GLN A 116 -18.99 -51.99 11.76
C GLN A 116 -20.01 -52.47 12.81
N ASP A 117 -20.52 -51.57 13.65
CA ASP A 117 -21.53 -51.90 14.67
C ASP A 117 -22.79 -52.50 14.04
N ASN A 118 -23.26 -51.93 12.92
CA ASN A 118 -24.39 -52.48 12.18
C ASN A 118 -24.14 -53.88 11.61
N THR A 119 -22.91 -54.20 11.21
CA THR A 119 -22.58 -55.57 10.76
C THR A 119 -22.55 -56.56 11.91
N ILE A 120 -22.02 -56.16 13.07
CA ILE A 120 -21.97 -56.99 14.28
C ILE A 120 -23.39 -57.30 14.77
N LEU A 121 -24.26 -56.29 14.87
CA LEU A 121 -25.66 -56.48 15.30
C LEU A 121 -26.44 -57.41 14.37
N LYS A 122 -26.19 -57.36 13.05
CA LYS A 122 -26.80 -58.31 12.10
C LYS A 122 -26.33 -59.74 12.33
N GLN A 123 -25.04 -59.93 12.64
CA GLN A 123 -24.48 -61.24 12.95
C GLN A 123 -25.06 -61.80 14.27
N GLU A 124 -25.14 -61.00 15.32
CA GLU A 124 -25.75 -61.41 16.60
C GLU A 124 -27.22 -61.84 16.44
N ASN A 125 -28.01 -61.05 15.70
CA ASN A 125 -29.40 -61.38 15.44
C ASN A 125 -29.57 -62.69 14.66
N LEU A 126 -28.65 -63.01 13.74
CA LEU A 126 -28.65 -64.28 13.02
C LEU A 126 -28.37 -65.45 13.98
N LEU A 127 -27.39 -65.28 14.86
CA LEU A 127 -26.98 -66.29 15.83
C LEU A 127 -28.11 -66.59 16.84
N LEU A 128 -28.81 -65.56 17.30
CA LEU A 128 -29.97 -65.69 18.20
C LEU A 128 -31.13 -66.46 17.54
N LYS A 129 -31.41 -66.21 16.25
CA LYS A 129 -32.42 -66.98 15.50
C LYS A 129 -32.04 -68.47 15.43
N GLN A 130 -30.79 -68.76 15.08
CA GLN A 130 -30.29 -70.14 15.04
C GLN A 130 -30.43 -70.85 16.40
N ASN A 131 -30.10 -70.18 17.50
CA ASN A 131 -30.25 -70.75 18.84
C ASN A 131 -31.70 -71.01 19.22
N ASN A 132 -32.62 -70.08 18.89
CA ASN A 132 -34.05 -70.28 19.12
C ASN A 132 -34.59 -71.47 18.32
N ASP A 133 -34.21 -71.58 17.04
CA ASP A 133 -34.60 -72.71 16.19
C ASP A 133 -34.09 -74.04 16.75
N GLN A 134 -32.85 -74.08 17.29
CA GLN A 134 -32.29 -75.29 17.93
C GLN A 134 -33.01 -75.69 19.22
N MET A 135 -33.52 -74.75 20.02
CA MET A 135 -34.26 -75.07 21.24
C MET A 135 -35.63 -75.66 20.96
N ILE A 136 -36.31 -75.22 19.89
CA ILE A 136 -37.60 -75.79 19.48
C ILE A 136 -37.46 -77.28 19.11
N ILE A 137 -36.34 -77.67 18.52
CA ILE A 137 -36.07 -79.07 18.11
C ILE A 137 -35.80 -79.99 19.32
N LYS A 138 -35.42 -79.44 20.48
CA LYS A 138 -35.03 -80.21 21.68
C LYS A 138 -36.17 -80.46 22.68
N ASN A 139 -37.36 -79.87 22.48
CA ASN A 139 -38.56 -80.05 23.31
C ASN A 139 -39.63 -80.84 22.56
#